data_AF-A0A3M1TXJ2-F1
#
_entry.id   AF-A0A3M1TXJ2-F1
#
_cell.length_a   1.000
_cell.length_b   1.000
_cell.length_c   1.000
_cell.angle_alpha   90.00
_cell.angle_beta   90.00
_cell.angle_gamma   90.00
#
_symmetry.space_group_name_H-M   'P 1'
#
loop_
_entity.id
_entity.type
_entity.pdbx_description
1 polymer ?
#
loop_
_entity_poly.entity_id
_entity_poly.type
_entity_poly.pdbx_seq_one_letter_code
_entity_poly.pdbx_strand_id
1 'polypeptide(L)'
;MFTELIEYPLSNANLKWSAKLVVVSVHGKPSMMLRVRLAGTYFPHRSSFPFVQIGEQLAWKTRIDEQGQFVYAYFDHIPPSGPIEFGYEGETLLKWPQDFKPDQIEKFDFEKLEAEPENINRFKAG
;
A
#
# COMPACT_ATOMS: atom_id res chain seq x y z
N MET A 1 34.19 17.49 3.97
CA MET A 1 33.45 17.52 5.24
C MET A 1 32.02 17.17 4.88
N PHE A 2 31.63 15.90 5.00
CA PHE A 2 30.29 15.43 4.64
C PHE A 2 29.54 15.12 5.93
N THR A 3 28.65 16.03 6.32
CA THR A 3 27.67 15.84 7.40
C THR A 3 26.31 16.16 6.83
N GLU A 4 25.97 15.55 5.69
CA GLU A 4 24.57 15.33 5.37
C GLU A 4 24.17 14.08 6.14
N LEU A 5 23.57 14.28 7.31
CA LEU A 5 22.84 13.23 8.01
C LEU A 5 21.80 12.71 7.02
N ILE A 6 21.95 11.46 6.58
CA ILE A 6 20.91 10.80 5.80
C ILE A 6 19.71 10.68 6.74
N GLU A 7 18.69 11.50 6.54
CA GLU A 7 17.45 11.40 7.31
C GLU A 7 16.83 10.03 7.07
N TYR A 8 16.69 9.27 8.15
CA TYR A 8 16.14 7.93 8.13
C TYR A 8 14.86 7.91 8.98
N PRO A 9 13.74 7.37 8.49
CA PRO A 9 13.54 6.75 7.17
C PRO A 9 13.66 7.76 6.02
N LEU A 10 14.10 7.28 4.85
CA LEU A 10 14.28 8.13 3.68
C LEU A 10 12.92 8.63 3.19
N SER A 11 12.81 9.95 3.05
CA SER A 11 11.68 10.61 2.40
C SER A 11 12.20 11.52 1.29
N ASN A 12 11.54 11.50 0.13
CA ASN A 12 11.85 12.42 -0.95
C ASN A 12 10.60 12.83 -1.72
N ALA A 13 10.66 13.97 -2.40
CA ALA A 13 9.52 14.55 -3.12
C ALA A 13 9.06 13.72 -4.35
N ASN A 14 9.87 12.75 -4.81
CA ASN A 14 9.51 11.87 -5.92
C ASN A 14 8.64 10.70 -5.46
N LEU A 15 8.62 10.37 -4.16
CA LEU A 15 7.77 9.32 -3.60
C LEU A 15 6.29 9.67 -3.78
N LYS A 16 5.57 8.82 -4.50
CA LYS A 16 4.14 8.97 -4.82
C LYS A 16 3.38 7.72 -4.44
N TRP A 17 2.14 7.89 -4.04
CA TRP A 17 1.24 6.78 -3.80
C TRP A 17 -0.08 6.99 -4.55
N SER A 18 -0.77 5.90 -4.84
CA SER A 18 -2.17 5.92 -5.29
C SER A 18 -2.92 4.74 -4.68
N ALA A 19 -4.22 4.89 -4.47
CA ALA A 19 -5.03 3.84 -3.85
C ALA A 19 -6.32 3.60 -4.63
N LYS A 20 -6.72 2.34 -4.73
CA LYS A 20 -8.01 1.96 -5.33
C LYS A 20 -8.51 0.65 -4.77
N LEU A 21 -9.82 0.44 -4.78
CA LEU A 21 -10.38 -0.87 -4.46
C LEU A 21 -10.19 -1.82 -5.65
N VAL A 22 -9.89 -3.07 -5.35
CA VAL A 22 -9.69 -4.13 -6.33
C VAL A 22 -10.35 -5.41 -5.85
N VAL A 23 -10.73 -6.27 -6.80
CA VAL A 23 -11.10 -7.66 -6.51
C VAL A 23 -9.89 -8.53 -6.80
N VAL A 24 -9.50 -9.35 -5.83
CA VAL A 24 -8.38 -10.31 -5.93
C VAL A 24 -8.84 -11.68 -5.48
N SER A 25 -8.17 -12.74 -5.96
CA SER A 25 -8.45 -14.10 -5.49
C SER A 25 -7.66 -14.40 -4.22
N VAL A 26 -8.36 -14.70 -3.13
CA VAL A 26 -7.79 -15.12 -1.84
C VAL A 26 -8.38 -16.47 -1.48
N HIS A 27 -7.51 -17.46 -1.26
CA HIS A 27 -7.91 -18.86 -1.04
C HIS A 27 -8.91 -19.40 -2.09
N GLY A 28 -8.78 -18.97 -3.34
CA GLY A 28 -9.64 -19.39 -4.46
C GLY A 28 -10.98 -18.64 -4.55
N LYS A 29 -11.22 -17.62 -3.72
CA LYS A 29 -12.45 -16.84 -3.73
C LYS A 29 -12.19 -15.38 -4.08
N PRO A 30 -13.11 -14.71 -4.82
CA PRO A 30 -13.02 -13.27 -5.05
C PRO A 30 -13.21 -12.53 -3.73
N SER A 31 -12.25 -11.67 -3.39
CA SER A 31 -12.23 -10.84 -2.19
C SER A 31 -11.96 -9.39 -2.57
N MET A 32 -12.67 -8.47 -1.94
CA MET A 32 -12.39 -7.04 -2.11
C MET A 32 -11.23 -6.61 -1.22
N MET A 33 -10.31 -5.83 -1.77
CA MET A 33 -9.18 -5.27 -1.04
C MET A 33 -8.91 -3.83 -1.47
N LEU A 34 -8.41 -3.02 -0.55
CA LEU A 34 -7.75 -1.77 -0.88
C LEU A 34 -6.34 -2.09 -1.40
N ARG A 35 -6.02 -1.67 -2.62
CA ARG A 35 -4.66 -1.74 -3.14
C ARG A 35 -4.03 -0.36 -3.15
N VAL A 36 -2.96 -0.20 -2.37
CA VAL A 36 -2.09 0.97 -2.37
C VAL A 36 -0.87 0.68 -3.23
N ARG A 37 -0.64 1.49 -4.26
CA ARG A 37 0.53 1.44 -5.12
C ARG A 37 1.51 2.53 -4.70
N LEU A 38 2.74 2.14 -4.41
CA LEU A 38 3.83 3.04 -4.09
C LEU A 38 4.81 3.10 -5.25
N ALA A 39 5.33 4.29 -5.53
CA ALA A 39 6.22 4.58 -6.66
C ALA A 39 7.19 5.72 -6.32
N GLY A 40 8.14 5.99 -7.22
CA GLY A 40 9.04 7.14 -7.13
C GLY A 40 10.47 6.81 -6.69
N THR A 41 10.77 5.52 -6.51
CA THR A 41 12.12 5.02 -6.26
C THR A 41 12.24 3.57 -6.74
N TYR A 42 13.46 3.03 -6.70
CA TYR A 42 13.71 1.61 -6.91
C TYR A 42 13.55 0.83 -5.60
N PHE A 43 12.80 -0.28 -5.68
CA PHE A 43 12.50 -1.21 -4.61
C PHE A 43 13.24 -2.52 -4.87
N PRO A 44 14.34 -2.80 -4.16
CA PRO A 44 15.12 -4.01 -4.43
C PRO A 44 14.34 -5.27 -4.03
N HIS A 45 14.38 -6.30 -4.87
CA HIS A 45 13.95 -7.62 -4.45
C HIS A 45 14.97 -8.15 -3.43
N ARG A 46 14.49 -8.47 -2.22
CA ARG A 46 15.31 -9.04 -1.15
C ARG A 46 14.76 -10.41 -0.76
N SER A 47 15.60 -11.22 -0.12
CA SER A 47 15.16 -12.47 0.51
C SER A 47 14.24 -12.24 1.70
N SER A 48 14.29 -11.04 2.28
CA SER A 48 13.43 -10.62 3.38
C SER A 48 12.02 -10.24 2.90
N PHE A 49 11.04 -10.46 3.78
CA PHE A 49 9.65 -10.13 3.49
C PHE A 49 9.43 -8.61 3.53
N PRO A 50 9.00 -7.98 2.41
CA PRO A 50 8.67 -6.56 2.42
C PRO A 50 7.38 -6.33 3.19
N PHE A 51 7.26 -5.17 3.83
CA PHE A 51 6.03 -4.72 4.45
C PHE A 51 5.69 -3.28 4.05
N VAL A 52 4.39 -2.96 4.15
CA VAL A 52 3.87 -1.60 4.06
C VAL A 52 2.94 -1.39 5.23
N GLN A 53 3.02 -0.23 5.86
CA GLN A 53 2.10 0.18 6.91
C GLN A 53 1.52 1.57 6.64
N ILE A 54 0.30 1.78 7.10
CA ILE A 54 -0.41 3.07 7.07
C ILE A 54 -0.86 3.38 8.49
N GLY A 55 -0.24 4.38 9.13
CA GLY A 55 -0.37 4.57 10.57
C GLY A 55 0.05 3.30 11.31
N GLU A 56 -0.86 2.70 12.08
CA GLU A 56 -0.64 1.46 12.83
C GLU A 56 -1.05 0.19 12.05
N GLN A 57 -1.61 0.35 10.85
CA GLN A 57 -2.18 -0.77 10.11
C GLN A 57 -1.17 -1.35 9.13
N LEU A 58 -0.85 -2.63 9.31
CA LEU A 58 -0.01 -3.39 8.39
C LEU A 58 -0.81 -3.90 7.19
N ALA A 59 -0.22 -3.85 6.00
CA ALA A 59 -0.78 -4.48 4.82
C ALA A 59 -0.90 -6.00 5.03
N TRP A 60 -2.02 -6.58 4.61
CA TRP A 60 -2.21 -8.04 4.56
C TRP A 60 -1.18 -8.70 3.63
N LYS A 61 -0.84 -8.03 2.54
CA LYS A 61 0.18 -8.50 1.60
C LYS A 61 0.89 -7.33 0.93
N THR A 62 2.20 -7.45 0.80
CA THR A 62 3.04 -6.53 0.04
C THR A 62 3.74 -7.26 -1.08
N ARG A 63 3.72 -6.69 -2.29
CA ARG A 63 4.38 -7.25 -3.47
C ARG A 63 5.16 -6.17 -4.20
N ILE A 64 6.43 -6.41 -4.47
CA ILE A 64 7.23 -5.59 -5.37
C ILE A 64 7.02 -6.10 -6.79
N ASP A 65 6.86 -5.21 -7.76
CA ASP A 65 6.77 -5.60 -9.16
C ASP A 65 8.11 -6.12 -9.69
N GLU A 66 8.09 -6.82 -10.82
CA GLU A 66 9.29 -7.50 -11.35
C GLU A 66 10.46 -6.54 -11.63
N GLN A 67 10.16 -5.28 -11.97
CA GLN A 67 11.17 -4.26 -12.27
C GLN A 67 11.63 -3.47 -11.04
N GLY A 68 11.06 -3.72 -9.86
CA GLY A 68 11.34 -2.96 -8.65
C GLY A 68 10.93 -1.49 -8.74
N GLN A 69 10.00 -1.12 -9.62
CA GLN A 69 9.52 0.25 -9.77
C GLN A 69 8.30 0.54 -8.91
N PHE A 70 7.55 -0.50 -8.55
CA PHE A 70 6.30 -0.37 -7.79
C PHE A 70 6.22 -1.35 -6.64
N VAL A 71 5.66 -0.88 -5.52
CA VAL A 71 5.18 -1.73 -4.45
C VAL A 71 3.65 -1.70 -4.47
N TYR A 72 3.04 -2.88 -4.38
CA TYR A 72 1.60 -3.05 -4.21
C TYR A 72 1.33 -3.61 -2.82
N ALA A 73 0.69 -2.81 -1.98
CA ALA A 73 0.21 -3.20 -0.67
C ALA A 73 -1.30 -3.42 -0.72
N TYR A 74 -1.76 -4.52 -0.11
CA TYR A 74 -3.15 -4.92 -0.07
C TYR A 74 -3.65 -4.89 1.37
N PHE A 75 -4.77 -4.22 1.60
CA PHE A 75 -5.42 -4.13 2.91
C PHE A 75 -6.84 -4.69 2.81
N ASP A 76 -7.26 -5.41 3.85
CA ASP A 76 -8.59 -6.05 3.96
C ASP A 76 -9.66 -5.12 4.59
N HIS A 77 -9.28 -3.87 4.85
CA HIS A 77 -10.12 -2.74 5.25
C HIS A 77 -9.45 -1.42 4.84
N ILE A 78 -10.17 -0.30 4.92
CA ILE A 78 -9.63 1.03 4.66
C ILE A 78 -8.95 1.55 5.94
N PRO A 79 -7.63 1.82 5.92
CA PRO A 79 -6.97 2.43 7.07
C PRO A 79 -7.47 3.85 7.34
N PRO A 80 -7.36 4.35 8.60
CA PRO A 80 -7.50 5.78 8.85
C PRO A 80 -6.39 6.57 8.12
N SER A 81 -6.57 7.88 8.01
CA SER A 81 -5.51 8.76 7.50
C SER A 81 -4.24 8.62 8.35
N GLY A 82 -3.08 8.56 7.71
CA GLY A 82 -1.81 8.40 8.42
C GLY A 82 -0.60 8.24 7.50
N PRO A 83 0.62 8.22 8.07
CA PRO A 83 1.84 8.11 7.31
C PRO A 83 1.91 6.77 6.58
N ILE A 84 2.44 6.78 5.35
CA ILE A 84 2.70 5.56 4.57
C ILE A 84 4.19 5.22 4.69
N GLU A 85 4.47 4.01 5.11
CA GLU A 85 5.82 3.54 5.39
C GLU A 85 6.07 2.18 4.73
N PHE A 86 7.29 1.97 4.25
CA PHE A 86 7.72 0.74 3.59
C PHE A 86 9.04 0.25 4.16
N GLY A 87 9.18 -1.06 4.30
CA GLY A 87 10.36 -1.65 4.91
C GLY A 87 10.50 -3.14 4.69
N TYR A 88 11.50 -3.73 5.37
CA TYR A 88 11.76 -5.16 5.40
C TYR A 88 12.09 -5.59 6.83
N GLU A 89 11.74 -6.81 7.22
CA GLU A 89 12.09 -7.40 8.53
C GLU A 89 11.71 -6.53 9.75
N GLY A 90 10.66 -5.72 9.63
CA GLY A 90 10.22 -4.81 10.68
C GLY A 90 10.97 -3.48 10.73
N GLU A 91 11.95 -3.26 9.86
CA GLU A 91 12.67 -1.99 9.73
C GLU A 91 12.04 -1.13 8.62
N THR A 92 11.56 0.06 8.98
CA THR A 92 11.05 1.06 8.04
C THR A 92 12.20 1.75 7.31
N LEU A 93 12.29 1.53 5.99
CA LEU A 93 13.32 2.15 5.14
C LEU A 93 12.86 3.49 4.54
N LEU A 94 11.59 3.54 4.12
CA LEU A 94 11.00 4.66 3.39
C LEU A 94 9.75 5.17 4.08
N LYS A 95 9.56 6.48 4.03
CA LYS A 95 8.34 7.16 4.46
C LYS A 95 7.87 8.12 3.38
N TRP A 96 6.60 8.04 2.98
CA TRP A 96 6.07 8.96 1.99
C TRP A 96 5.86 10.34 2.60
N PRO A 97 6.14 11.43 1.85
CA PRO A 97 5.95 12.80 2.33
C PRO A 97 4.47 13.19 2.44
N GLN A 98 3.58 12.47 1.76
CA GLN A 98 2.14 12.67 1.83
C GLN A 98 1.50 11.52 2.59
N ASP A 99 0.74 11.86 3.63
CA ASP A 99 -0.08 10.90 4.35
C ASP A 99 -1.12 10.26 3.42
N PHE A 100 -1.45 9.01 3.73
CA PHE A 100 -2.64 8.37 3.20
C PHE A 100 -3.88 9.14 3.63
N LYS A 101 -4.84 9.28 2.72
CA LYS A 101 -6.15 9.85 3.01
C LYS A 101 -7.25 9.02 2.34
N PRO A 102 -8.25 8.51 3.08
CA PRO A 102 -9.34 7.69 2.52
C PRO A 102 -10.13 8.36 1.40
N ASP A 103 -10.26 9.69 1.42
CA ASP A 103 -10.97 10.48 0.41
C ASP A 103 -10.26 10.52 -0.95
N GLN A 104 -9.00 10.09 -1.02
CA GLN A 104 -8.21 10.01 -2.26
C GLN A 104 -8.21 8.60 -2.88
N ILE A 105 -8.97 7.66 -2.31
CA ILE A 105 -9.15 6.33 -2.90
C ILE A 105 -9.98 6.47 -4.19
N GLU A 106 -9.46 5.93 -5.29
CA GLU A 106 -10.20 5.87 -6.55
C GLU A 106 -11.50 5.08 -6.36
N LYS A 107 -12.63 5.72 -6.68
CA LYS A 107 -13.96 5.14 -6.52
C LYS A 107 -14.10 3.88 -7.35
N PHE A 108 -14.60 2.84 -6.71
CA PHE A 108 -14.91 1.57 -7.36
C PHE A 108 -16.39 1.54 -7.72
N ASP A 109 -16.68 1.13 -8.95
CA ASP A 109 -18.03 0.99 -9.44
C ASP A 109 -18.57 -0.40 -9.09
N PHE A 110 -19.28 -0.48 -7.97
CA PHE A 110 -19.81 -1.73 -7.44
C PHE A 110 -20.90 -2.36 -8.33
N GLU A 111 -21.56 -1.58 -9.18
CA GLU A 111 -22.61 -2.07 -10.08
C GLU A 111 -22.05 -2.97 -11.19
N LYS A 112 -20.75 -2.87 -11.47
CA LYS A 112 -20.05 -3.69 -12.47
C LYS A 112 -19.60 -5.06 -11.94
N LEU A 113 -19.91 -5.39 -10.68
CA LEU A 113 -19.56 -6.70 -10.12
C LEU A 113 -20.56 -7.76 -10.56
N GLU A 114 -20.08 -8.78 -11.25
CA GLU A 114 -20.90 -9.95 -11.64
C GLU A 114 -21.28 -10.83 -10.43
N ALA A 115 -20.52 -10.76 -9.35
CA ALA A 115 -20.77 -11.45 -8.09
C ALA A 115 -20.24 -10.63 -6.91
N GLU A 116 -20.88 -10.73 -5.74
CA GLU A 116 -20.39 -10.06 -4.53
C GLU A 116 -19.10 -10.72 -4.02
N PRO A 117 -17.96 -10.00 -3.99
CA PRO A 117 -16.74 -10.52 -3.40
C PRO A 117 -16.86 -10.59 -1.88
N GLU A 118 -16.08 -11.49 -1.28
CA GLU A 118 -15.98 -11.56 0.17
C GLU A 118 -15.53 -10.21 0.76
N ASN A 119 -16.04 -9.90 1.95
CA ASN A 119 -15.73 -8.71 2.73
C ASN A 119 -16.12 -7.37 2.09
N ILE A 120 -16.95 -7.35 1.04
CA ILE A 120 -17.45 -6.11 0.41
C ILE A 120 -18.07 -5.13 1.42
N ASN A 121 -18.74 -5.64 2.47
CA ASN A 121 -19.37 -4.82 3.50
C ASN A 121 -18.37 -3.97 4.29
N ARG A 122 -17.10 -4.36 4.35
CA ARG A 122 -16.03 -3.58 5.00
C ARG A 122 -15.64 -2.33 4.20
N PHE A 123 -16.03 -2.26 2.94
CA PHE A 123 -15.68 -1.18 2.01
C PHE A 123 -16.88 -0.35 1.55
N LYS A 124 -18.12 -0.79 1.83
CA LYS A 124 -19.36 -0.05 1.54
C LYS A 124 -19.65 1.07 2.56
N ALA A 125 -18.97 1.09 3.71
CA ALA A 125 -19.27 1.96 4.85
C ALA A 125 -18.30 3.16 5.04
N GLY A 126 -17.32 3.33 4.15
CA GLY A 126 -16.41 4.47 4.11
C GLY A 126 -16.72 5.37 2.92
#